data_AF-A0A8S3VE74-F1
#
_entry.id   AF-A0A8S3VE74-F1
#
_cell.length_a   1.000
_cell.length_b   1.000
_cell.length_c   1.000
_cell.angle_alpha   90.00
_cell.angle_beta   90.00
_cell.angle_gamma   90.00
#
_symmetry.space_group_name_H-M   'P 1'
#
loop_
_entity.id
_entity.type
_entity.pdbx_description
1 polymer ?
#
loop_
_entity_poly.entity_id
_entity_poly.type
_entity_poly.pdbx_seq_one_letter_code
_entity_poly.pdbx_strand_id
1 'polypeptide(L)'
;MTLPSGNKLFVGPIYHPHTTDINSMNEIKKNLEKAASFENQTVWVGGDFNLPDIAWKDLSNAQVKENGKYTEMHKDFIDHITDRGLVQLVNQIKENQTQRKVYQYKKADFETMNAEAKNFGNQIIINHQNSTDINKMWEEFKEEKINLLTSTYHREQ
;
A
#
# COMPACT_ATOMS: atom_id res chain seq x y z
N MET A 1 -1.98 8.60 16.59
CA MET A 1 -1.42 7.65 17.58
C MET A 1 -0.39 8.39 18.41
N THR A 2 -0.12 8.04 19.67
CA THR A 2 0.97 8.66 20.46
C THR A 2 2.16 7.71 20.51
N LEU A 3 3.35 8.23 20.20
CA LEU A 3 4.60 7.49 20.25
C LEU A 3 5.13 7.43 21.70
N PRO A 4 6.01 6.47 22.04
CA PRO A 4 6.65 6.40 23.36
C PRO A 4 7.38 7.69 23.77
N SER A 5 7.81 8.51 22.81
CA SER A 5 8.41 9.82 23.05
C SER A 5 7.42 10.90 23.51
N GLY A 6 6.11 10.60 23.51
CA GLY A 6 5.04 11.57 23.75
C GLY A 6 4.57 12.30 22.48
N ASN A 7 5.28 12.18 21.36
CA ASN A 7 4.90 12.82 20.10
C ASN A 7 3.66 12.16 19.48
N LYS A 8 2.86 12.96 18.78
CA LYS A 8 1.72 12.44 17.99
C LYS A 8 2.20 11.94 16.64
N LEU A 9 1.98 10.66 16.33
CA LEU A 9 2.14 10.10 15.00
C LEU A 9 0.88 10.33 14.16
N PHE A 10 1.07 10.99 13.01
CA PHE A 10 0.14 11.08 11.89
C PHE A 10 0.63 10.20 10.74
N VAL A 11 -0.27 9.40 10.17
CA VAL A 11 0.01 8.57 9.00
C VAL A 11 -0.90 9.04 7.87
N GLY A 12 -0.31 9.52 6.78
CA GLY A 12 -1.00 10.03 5.60
C GLY A 12 -0.83 9.08 4.41
N PRO A 13 -1.81 8.21 4.12
CA PRO A 13 -1.82 7.47 2.87
C PRO A 13 -2.05 8.45 1.71
N ILE A 14 -1.19 8.39 0.69
CA ILE A 14 -1.28 9.25 -0.49
C ILE A 14 -1.58 8.42 -1.72
N TYR A 15 -2.53 8.89 -2.53
CA TYR A 15 -2.80 8.33 -3.85
C TYR A 15 -2.90 9.48 -4.86
N HIS A 16 -1.93 9.55 -5.77
CA HIS A 16 -1.91 10.46 -6.90
C HIS A 16 -2.21 9.66 -8.16
N PRO A 17 -3.44 9.70 -8.70
CA PRO A 17 -3.89 8.71 -9.69
C PRO A 17 -3.19 8.82 -11.04
N HIS A 18 -2.80 10.04 -11.42
CA HIS A 18 -2.18 10.32 -12.71
C HIS A 18 -1.14 11.42 -12.54
N THR A 19 0.01 11.27 -13.19
CA THR A 19 1.14 12.23 -13.13
C THR A 19 0.78 13.69 -13.50
N THR A 20 -0.36 13.92 -14.14
CA THR A 20 -0.85 15.25 -14.52
C THR A 20 -1.94 15.80 -13.60
N ASP A 21 -2.33 15.08 -12.55
CA ASP A 21 -3.46 15.46 -11.69
C ASP A 21 -3.06 16.56 -10.69
N ILE A 22 -3.06 17.80 -11.16
CA ILE A 22 -2.73 18.99 -10.36
C ILE A 22 -3.62 19.08 -9.11
N ASN A 23 -4.89 18.66 -9.18
CA ASN A 23 -5.80 18.77 -8.03
C ASN A 23 -5.38 17.84 -6.90
N SER A 24 -5.09 16.57 -7.23
CA SER A 24 -4.53 15.61 -6.28
C SER A 24 -3.22 16.13 -5.68
N MET A 25 -2.34 16.72 -6.49
CA MET A 25 -1.08 17.28 -6.02
C MET A 25 -1.28 18.45 -5.03
N ASN A 26 -2.20 19.36 -5.33
CA ASN A 26 -2.54 20.48 -4.45
C ASN A 26 -3.14 20.00 -3.12
N GLU A 27 -3.98 18.95 -3.16
CA GLU A 27 -4.54 18.36 -1.96
C GLU A 27 -3.47 17.72 -1.07
N ILE A 28 -2.52 16.98 -1.68
CA ILE A 28 -1.36 16.42 -0.98
C ILE A 28 -0.60 17.51 -0.24
N LYS A 29 -0.24 18.61 -0.94
CA LYS A 29 0.51 19.73 -0.36
C LYS A 29 -0.24 20.39 0.79
N LYS A 30 -1.53 20.68 0.60
CA LYS A 30 -2.40 21.25 1.64
C LYS A 30 -2.45 20.36 2.88
N ASN A 31 -2.53 19.04 2.69
CA ASN A 31 -2.55 18.09 3.79
C ASN A 31 -1.20 18.02 4.52
N LEU A 32 -0.08 18.12 3.79
CA LEU A 32 1.26 18.22 4.37
C LEU A 32 1.43 19.51 5.18
N GLU A 33 0.93 20.65 4.69
CA GLU A 33 0.93 21.93 5.41
C GLU A 33 0.14 21.84 6.72
N LYS A 34 -1.06 21.26 6.64
CA LYS A 34 -1.88 21.02 7.84
C LYS A 34 -1.18 20.08 8.82
N ALA A 35 -0.47 19.06 8.34
CA ALA A 35 0.28 18.15 9.20
C ALA A 35 1.49 18.84 9.85
N ALA A 36 2.13 19.77 9.14
CA ALA A 36 3.25 20.56 9.65
C ALA A 36 2.82 21.60 10.70
N SER A 37 1.56 22.05 10.69
CA SER A 37 1.07 23.06 11.64
C SER A 37 0.79 22.54 13.05
N PHE A 38 0.87 21.23 13.28
CA PHE A 38 0.78 20.70 14.64
C PHE A 38 2.10 20.91 15.39
N GLU A 39 2.09 20.80 16.71
CA GLU A 39 3.32 20.76 17.51
C GLU A 39 3.57 19.33 18.03
N ASN A 40 4.84 18.99 18.23
CA ASN A 40 5.30 17.71 18.78
C ASN A 40 4.73 16.50 18.04
N GLN A 41 4.78 16.55 16.71
CA GLN A 41 4.28 15.50 15.84
C GLN A 41 5.37 14.81 15.04
N THR A 42 5.08 13.58 14.66
CA THR A 42 5.81 12.79 13.68
C THR A 42 4.84 12.50 12.55
N VAL A 43 5.23 12.80 11.32
CA VAL A 43 4.38 12.60 10.14
C VAL A 43 5.02 11.54 9.26
N TRP A 44 4.28 10.46 8.99
CA TRP A 44 4.66 9.47 7.99
C TRP A 44 3.71 9.59 6.81
N VAL A 45 4.27 9.71 5.62
CA VAL A 45 3.50 9.68 4.38
C VAL A 45 4.01 8.57 3.48
N GLY A 46 3.09 7.95 2.75
CA GLY A 46 3.44 6.88 1.83
C GLY A 46 2.26 6.49 0.95
N GLY A 47 2.57 5.88 -0.17
CA GLY A 47 1.57 5.42 -1.13
C GLY A 47 2.08 5.51 -2.56
N ASP A 48 1.15 5.56 -3.51
CA ASP A 48 1.45 5.67 -4.92
C ASP A 48 1.37 7.14 -5.36
N PHE A 49 2.54 7.73 -5.56
CA PHE A 49 2.67 9.13 -5.96
C PHE A 49 2.62 9.31 -7.48
N ASN A 50 2.79 8.26 -8.31
CA ASN A 50 2.88 8.37 -9.77
C ASN A 50 3.76 9.53 -10.29
N LEU A 51 4.93 9.75 -9.66
CA LEU A 51 5.93 10.77 -10.05
C LEU A 51 7.14 10.09 -10.73
N PRO A 52 7.03 9.69 -12.02
CA PRO A 52 8.04 8.87 -12.70
C PRO A 52 9.35 9.61 -13.01
N ASP A 53 9.34 10.95 -13.02
CA ASP A 53 10.55 11.72 -13.31
C ASP A 53 11.38 12.01 -12.05
N ILE A 54 10.89 11.67 -10.85
CA ILE A 54 11.69 11.76 -9.61
C ILE A 54 12.60 10.54 -9.52
N ALA A 55 13.91 10.78 -9.36
CA ALA A 55 14.87 9.75 -9.02
C ALA A 55 14.82 9.43 -7.52
N TRP A 56 13.89 8.56 -7.11
CA TRP A 56 13.65 8.16 -5.71
C TRP A 56 14.81 7.40 -5.02
N LYS A 57 16.04 7.41 -5.56
CA LYS A 57 17.17 6.65 -4.98
C LYS A 57 17.73 7.34 -3.75
N ASP A 58 17.64 8.67 -3.74
CA ASP A 58 18.13 9.49 -2.66
C ASP A 58 17.35 10.80 -2.66
N LEU A 59 16.53 11.01 -1.62
CA LEU A 59 15.77 12.24 -1.49
C LEU A 59 16.64 13.44 -1.08
N SER A 60 17.77 13.19 -0.41
CA SER A 60 18.76 14.23 -0.11
C SER A 60 19.52 14.72 -1.34
N ASN A 61 19.45 13.95 -2.43
CA ASN A 61 19.88 14.32 -3.77
C ASN A 61 18.75 14.14 -4.80
N ALA A 62 17.48 14.37 -4.40
CA ALA A 62 16.33 14.13 -5.27
C ALA A 62 16.47 14.96 -6.54
N GLN A 63 16.83 14.30 -7.64
CA GLN A 63 16.90 14.95 -8.93
C GLN A 63 15.71 14.54 -9.75
N VAL A 64 15.07 15.54 -10.36
CA VAL A 64 14.13 15.29 -11.43
C VAL A 64 14.93 15.01 -12.69
N LYS A 65 14.63 13.91 -13.37
CA LYS A 65 15.31 13.49 -14.60
C LYS A 65 15.43 14.67 -15.58
N GLU A 66 16.63 14.88 -16.10
CA GLU A 66 16.84 15.84 -17.18
C GLU A 66 15.92 15.51 -18.36
N ASN A 67 15.18 16.50 -18.86
CA ASN A 67 14.16 16.35 -19.92
C ASN A 67 12.93 15.52 -19.53
N GLY A 68 12.63 15.35 -18.24
CA GLY A 68 11.38 14.76 -17.77
C GLY A 68 10.16 15.55 -18.28
N LYS A 69 9.10 14.84 -18.66
CA LYS A 69 7.88 15.47 -19.21
C LYS A 69 7.16 16.34 -18.18
N TYR A 70 7.32 16.02 -16.89
CA TYR A 70 6.60 16.64 -15.78
C TYR A 70 7.55 17.34 -14.80
N THR A 71 8.65 17.85 -15.34
CA THR A 71 9.80 18.32 -14.54
C THR A 71 9.40 19.38 -13.51
N GLU A 72 8.54 20.33 -13.86
CA GLU A 72 8.15 21.44 -12.99
C GLU A 72 7.33 20.97 -11.78
N MET A 73 6.27 20.19 -12.00
CA MET A 73 5.43 19.67 -10.90
C MET A 73 6.23 18.79 -9.93
N HIS A 74 7.13 17.95 -10.47
CA HIS A 74 7.95 17.07 -9.63
C HIS A 74 8.99 17.84 -8.83
N LYS A 75 9.59 18.91 -9.39
CA LYS A 75 10.48 19.81 -8.65
C LYS A 75 9.74 20.49 -7.51
N ASP A 76 8.59 21.07 -7.82
CA ASP A 76 7.73 21.75 -6.85
C ASP A 76 7.22 20.80 -5.74
N PHE A 77 6.98 19.53 -6.06
CA PHE A 77 6.71 18.49 -5.04
C PHE A 77 7.94 18.21 -4.15
N ILE A 78 9.14 18.03 -4.75
CA ILE A 78 10.39 17.83 -4.00
C ILE A 78 10.63 19.01 -3.06
N ASP A 79 10.56 20.24 -3.57
CA ASP A 79 10.76 21.47 -2.80
C ASP A 79 9.78 21.50 -1.60
N HIS A 80 8.51 21.14 -1.83
CA HIS A 80 7.52 21.09 -0.77
C HIS A 80 7.88 20.11 0.36
N ILE A 81 8.37 18.91 0.03
CA ILE A 81 8.71 17.91 1.04
C ILE A 81 10.05 18.20 1.73
N THR A 82 11.03 18.74 1.00
CA THR A 82 12.35 19.11 1.57
C THR A 82 12.25 20.32 2.49
N ASP A 83 11.48 21.36 2.13
CA ASP A 83 11.26 22.55 2.96
C ASP A 83 10.62 22.23 4.31
N ARG A 84 9.92 21.08 4.38
CA ARG A 84 9.22 20.60 5.58
C ARG A 84 10.02 19.55 6.34
N GLY A 85 11.29 19.32 5.96
CA GLY A 85 12.18 18.38 6.63
C GLY A 85 11.76 16.92 6.50
N LEU A 86 10.92 16.58 5.52
CA LEU A 86 10.58 15.18 5.26
C LEU A 86 11.80 14.47 4.68
N VAL A 87 12.04 13.26 5.17
CA VAL A 87 13.13 12.40 4.74
C VAL A 87 12.58 11.08 4.22
N GLN A 88 13.26 10.50 3.24
CA GLN A 88 12.91 9.18 2.72
C GLN A 88 13.36 8.08 3.68
N LEU A 89 12.40 7.27 4.13
CA LEU A 89 12.69 6.12 5.00
C LEU A 89 12.96 4.83 4.22
N VAL A 90 12.49 4.74 2.97
CA VAL A 90 12.56 3.53 2.16
C VAL A 90 13.41 3.78 0.92
N ASN A 91 14.65 3.28 0.90
CA ASN A 91 15.59 3.48 -0.23
C ASN A 91 15.52 2.35 -1.28
N GLN A 92 14.67 1.36 -1.07
CA GLN A 92 14.50 0.25 -2.01
C GLN A 92 13.49 0.60 -3.09
N ILE A 93 13.98 1.08 -4.22
CA ILE A 93 13.18 1.11 -5.45
C ILE A 93 13.12 -0.31 -6.01
N LYS A 94 11.93 -0.89 -6.09
CA LYS A 94 11.73 -2.13 -6.86
C LYS A 94 11.66 -1.76 -8.34
N GLU A 95 12.81 -1.69 -9.01
CA GLU A 95 12.91 -1.36 -10.44
C GLU A 95 12.19 -2.39 -11.33
N ASN A 96 12.07 -3.64 -10.87
CA ASN A 96 11.44 -4.74 -11.58
C ASN A 96 10.35 -5.41 -10.71
N GLN A 97 9.27 -4.69 -10.43
CA GLN A 97 8.09 -5.38 -9.89
C GLN A 97 7.55 -6.33 -10.95
N THR A 98 7.55 -7.64 -10.67
CA THR A 98 6.84 -8.60 -11.52
C THR A 98 5.40 -8.13 -11.64
N GLN A 99 4.95 -7.80 -12.85
CA GLN A 99 3.56 -7.46 -13.09
C GLN A 99 2.69 -8.61 -12.63
N ARG A 100 1.93 -8.40 -11.56
CA ARG A 100 0.93 -9.36 -11.11
C ARG A 100 -0.32 -9.11 -11.92
N LYS A 101 -0.86 -10.15 -12.56
CA LYS A 101 -2.21 -10.08 -13.12
C LYS A 101 -3.17 -9.90 -11.95
N VAL A 102 -3.62 -8.67 -11.76
CA VAL A 102 -4.76 -8.37 -10.88
C VAL A 102 -6.00 -8.64 -11.71
N TYR A 103 -6.58 -9.83 -11.56
CA TYR A 103 -7.86 -10.13 -12.17
C TYR A 103 -8.90 -9.15 -11.62
N GLN A 104 -9.55 -8.41 -12.52
CA GLN A 104 -10.48 -7.36 -12.12
C GLN A 104 -11.63 -7.98 -11.31
N TYR A 105 -11.85 -7.40 -10.13
CA TYR A 105 -12.94 -7.69 -9.18
C TYR A 105 -14.30 -7.94 -9.87
N LYS A 106 -14.59 -7.26 -10.99
CA LYS A 106 -15.87 -7.36 -11.72
C LYS A 106 -16.18 -8.74 -12.34
N LYS A 107 -15.22 -9.66 -12.41
CA LYS A 107 -15.44 -11.02 -12.92
C LYS A 107 -15.39 -12.10 -11.83
N ALA A 108 -15.06 -11.74 -10.60
CA ALA A 108 -15.01 -12.70 -9.51
C ALA A 108 -16.44 -13.02 -9.02
N ASP A 109 -16.75 -14.30 -8.90
CA ASP A 109 -17.99 -14.78 -8.30
C ASP A 109 -17.87 -14.72 -6.76
N PHE A 110 -18.17 -13.54 -6.21
CA PHE A 110 -18.13 -13.31 -4.76
C PHE A 110 -19.14 -14.13 -3.99
N GLU A 111 -20.26 -14.52 -4.60
CA GLU A 111 -21.27 -15.33 -3.94
C GLU A 111 -20.72 -16.73 -3.68
N THR A 112 -20.15 -17.35 -4.72
CA THR A 112 -19.49 -18.66 -4.60
C THR A 112 -18.28 -18.60 -3.68
N MET A 113 -17.41 -17.59 -3.81
CA MET A 113 -16.26 -17.44 -2.91
C MET A 113 -16.67 -17.28 -1.44
N ASN A 114 -17.72 -16.50 -1.17
CA ASN A 114 -18.23 -16.34 0.20
C ASN A 114 -18.87 -17.63 0.72
N ALA A 115 -19.59 -18.36 -0.13
CA ALA A 115 -20.18 -19.64 0.24
C ALA A 115 -19.10 -20.69 0.57
N GLU A 116 -18.08 -20.82 -0.27
CA GLU A 116 -16.95 -21.73 -0.06
C GLU A 116 -16.16 -21.34 1.20
N ALA A 117 -15.90 -20.05 1.43
CA ALA A 117 -15.22 -19.59 2.64
C ALA A 117 -16.03 -19.87 3.93
N LYS A 118 -17.36 -19.71 3.90
CA LYS A 118 -18.24 -20.05 5.01
C LYS A 118 -18.24 -21.55 5.29
N ASN A 119 -18.34 -22.36 4.25
CA ASN A 119 -18.33 -23.82 4.37
C ASN A 119 -17.00 -24.31 4.97
N PHE A 120 -15.89 -23.74 4.52
CA PHE A 120 -14.56 -24.02 5.06
C PHE A 120 -14.45 -23.64 6.55
N GLY A 121 -14.92 -22.45 6.94
CA GLY A 121 -14.93 -22.05 8.35
C GLY A 121 -15.71 -23.03 9.23
N ASN A 122 -16.86 -23.51 8.74
CA ASN A 122 -17.66 -24.53 9.44
C ASN A 122 -16.92 -25.88 9.53
N GLN A 123 -16.24 -26.30 8.47
CA GLN A 123 -15.46 -27.54 8.46
C GLN A 123 -14.29 -27.50 9.44
N ILE A 124 -13.55 -26.39 9.50
CA ILE A 124 -12.48 -26.20 10.49
C ILE A 124 -13.02 -26.30 11.91
N ILE A 125 -14.15 -25.64 12.19
CA ILE A 125 -14.77 -25.70 13.52
C ILE A 125 -15.15 -27.14 13.88
N ILE A 126 -15.76 -27.89 12.95
CA ILE A 126 -16.16 -29.28 13.18
C ILE A 126 -14.94 -30.20 13.38
N ASN A 127 -13.93 -30.07 12.52
CA ASN A 127 -12.74 -30.94 12.52
C ASN A 127 -11.84 -30.70 13.74
N HIS A 128 -11.86 -29.48 14.28
CA HIS A 128 -10.97 -29.07 15.36
C HIS A 128 -11.69 -28.63 16.64
N GLN A 129 -13.00 -28.89 16.78
CA GLN A 129 -13.77 -28.51 17.99
C GLN A 129 -13.14 -29.00 19.31
N ASN A 130 -12.39 -30.12 19.26
CA ASN A 130 -11.72 -30.72 20.41
C ASN A 130 -10.19 -30.67 20.32
N SER A 131 -9.62 -30.00 19.31
CA SER A 131 -8.17 -29.90 19.13
C SER A 131 -7.61 -28.76 19.98
N THR A 132 -6.49 -29.01 20.67
CA THR A 132 -5.73 -27.99 21.39
C THR A 132 -4.43 -27.59 20.69
N ASP A 133 -4.09 -28.26 19.58
CA ASP A 133 -2.87 -28.01 18.82
C ASP A 133 -3.11 -26.95 17.74
N ILE A 134 -2.79 -25.69 18.09
CA ILE A 134 -2.94 -24.52 17.22
C ILE A 134 -2.03 -24.62 15.99
N ASN A 135 -0.83 -25.20 16.11
CA ASN A 135 0.10 -25.27 14.99
C ASN A 135 -0.42 -26.23 13.92
N LYS A 136 -0.98 -27.36 14.34
CA LYS A 136 -1.64 -28.31 13.43
C LYS A 136 -2.82 -27.68 12.70
N MET A 137 -3.69 -26.96 13.42
CA MET A 137 -4.81 -26.23 12.83
C MET A 137 -4.36 -25.17 11.81
N TRP A 138 -3.24 -24.51 12.08
CA TRP A 138 -2.70 -23.48 11.21
C TRP A 138 -2.09 -24.04 9.92
N GLU A 139 -1.41 -25.19 9.97
CA GLU A 139 -0.89 -25.83 8.75
C GLU A 139 -2.03 -26.38 7.87
N GLU A 140 -3.03 -27.02 8.46
CA GLU A 140 -4.20 -27.51 7.72
C GLU A 140 -4.97 -26.37 7.03
N PHE A 141 -5.15 -25.24 7.73
CA PHE A 141 -5.72 -24.02 7.15
C PHE A 141 -4.94 -23.51 5.93
N LYS A 142 -3.60 -23.54 5.96
CA LYS A 142 -2.77 -23.08 4.84
C LYS A 142 -2.90 -24.00 3.64
N GLU A 143 -2.84 -25.31 3.86
CA GLU A 143 -2.93 -26.31 2.78
C GLU A 143 -4.30 -26.23 2.09
N GLU A 144 -5.37 -26.10 2.86
CA GLU A 144 -6.73 -26.06 2.32
C GLU A 144 -7.03 -24.74 1.59
N LYS A 145 -6.48 -23.61 2.07
CA LYS A 145 -6.53 -22.32 1.36
C LYS A 145 -5.86 -22.39 -0.02
N ILE A 146 -4.74 -23.10 -0.14
CA ILE A 146 -4.05 -23.30 -1.43
C ILE A 146 -4.95 -24.11 -2.38
N ASN A 147 -5.62 -25.14 -1.87
CA ASN A 147 -6.54 -25.96 -2.66
C ASN A 147 -7.77 -25.17 -3.12
N LEU A 148 -8.36 -24.35 -2.24
CA LEU A 148 -9.49 -23.47 -2.60
C LEU A 148 -9.11 -22.58 -3.78
N LEU A 149 -8.00 -21.85 -3.67
CA LEU A 149 -7.50 -20.93 -4.71
C LEU A 149 -7.15 -21.64 -6.04
N THR A 150 -6.70 -22.90 -5.97
CA THR A 150 -6.34 -23.68 -7.16
C THR A 150 -7.58 -24.25 -7.86
N SER A 151 -8.60 -24.68 -7.10
CA SER A 151 -9.83 -25.24 -7.65
C SER A 151 -10.70 -24.22 -8.38
N THR A 152 -10.73 -22.96 -7.92
CA THR A 152 -11.48 -21.88 -8.59
C THR A 152 -10.84 -21.51 -9.93
N TYR A 153 -9.51 -21.61 -10.03
CA TYR A 153 -8.76 -21.31 -11.26
C TYR A 153 -9.09 -22.25 -12.43
N HIS A 154 -9.46 -23.50 -12.14
CA HIS A 154 -9.78 -24.50 -13.17
C HIS A 154 -11.24 -24.46 -13.67
N ARG A 155 -12.15 -23.73 -13.00
CA ARG A 155 -13.56 -23.62 -13.43
C ARG A 155 -13.81 -22.48 -14.44
N GLU A 156 -12.83 -21.61 -14.66
CA GLU A 156 -12.94 -20.43 -15.54
C GLU A 156 -12.28 -20.61 -16.93
N GLN A 157 -11.83 -21.83 -17.27
CA GLN A 157 -11.33 -22.21 -18.60
C GLN A 157 -12.36 -23.08 -19.34
#